data_AF-A0A4U1LMK2-F1
#
_entry.id   AF-A0A4U1LMK2-F1
#
_cell.length_a   1.000
_cell.length_b   1.000
_cell.length_c   1.000
_cell.angle_alpha   90.00
_cell.angle_beta   90.00
_cell.angle_gamma   90.00
#
_symmetry.space_group_name_H-M   'P 1'
#
loop_
_entity.id
_entity.type
_entity.pdbx_description
1 polymer ?
#
loop_
_entity_poly.entity_id
_entity_poly.type
_entity_poly.pdbx_seq_one_letter_code
_entity_poly.pdbx_strand_id
1 'polypeptide(L)'
;MSNKFYHMMLKKIFPIILLILLSSCASNKMDLNDLEGTWILIENYSDNTLKYQKIPEKNLLEGSILKINNDSTIIDAYQYKCPQGVSAFYSKGTWSLDRKKMILSSSVPFDLRDSSYKIIELDSSCIVFGTVN
;
A
#
# COMPACT_ATOMS: atom_id res chain seq x y z
N MET A 1 -33.23 -10.25 -59.56
CA MET A 1 -31.76 -10.29 -59.54
C MET A 1 -31.25 -9.48 -58.36
N SER A 2 -30.17 -9.95 -57.73
CA SER A 2 -29.45 -9.35 -56.59
C SER A 2 -30.14 -9.38 -55.22
N ASN A 3 -30.31 -10.62 -54.74
CA ASN A 3 -30.16 -10.93 -53.33
C ASN A 3 -28.65 -11.18 -53.08
N LYS A 4 -28.17 -10.98 -51.86
CA LYS A 4 -26.85 -11.42 -51.35
C LYS A 4 -25.64 -10.54 -51.70
N PHE A 5 -25.43 -9.43 -51.00
CA PHE A 5 -24.04 -9.02 -50.70
C PHE A 5 -23.90 -8.40 -49.31
N TYR A 6 -24.91 -7.68 -48.82
CA TYR A 6 -24.78 -6.98 -47.53
C TYR A 6 -25.14 -7.80 -46.29
N HIS A 7 -25.87 -8.91 -46.43
CA HIS A 7 -26.23 -9.76 -45.28
C HIS A 7 -25.18 -10.80 -44.88
N MET A 8 -24.11 -10.97 -45.66
CA MET A 8 -23.10 -12.01 -45.43
C MET A 8 -21.79 -11.50 -44.80
N MET A 9 -21.67 -10.19 -44.55
CA MET A 9 -20.50 -9.58 -43.90
C MET A 9 -20.70 -9.29 -42.41
N LEU A 10 -21.94 -9.19 -41.93
CA LEU A 10 -22.22 -8.79 -40.54
C LEU A 10 -22.30 -9.95 -39.52
N LYS A 11 -22.38 -11.20 -39.97
CA LYS A 11 -22.56 -12.36 -39.08
C LYS A 11 -21.28 -13.10 -38.67
N LYS A 12 -20.09 -12.69 -39.14
CA LYS A 12 -18.83 -13.41 -38.86
C LYS A 12 -17.81 -12.69 -37.99
N ILE A 13 -18.02 -11.41 -37.65
CA ILE A 13 -17.07 -10.62 -36.83
C ILE A 13 -17.51 -10.55 -35.35
N PHE A 14 -18.74 -10.98 -35.04
CA PHE A 14 -19.32 -10.81 -33.71
C PHE A 14 -18.81 -11.72 -32.57
N PRO A 15 -18.15 -12.89 -32.77
CA PRO A 15 -17.70 -13.68 -31.62
C PRO A 15 -16.27 -13.36 -31.15
N ILE A 16 -15.49 -12.54 -31.87
CA ILE A 16 -14.08 -12.29 -31.50
C ILE A 16 -13.93 -11.07 -30.60
N ILE A 17 -14.80 -10.07 -30.71
CA ILE A 17 -14.71 -8.83 -29.90
C ILE A 17 -15.24 -9.05 -28.48
N LEU A 18 -16.09 -10.05 -28.24
CA LEU A 18 -16.65 -10.32 -26.91
C LEU A 18 -15.68 -11.06 -25.95
N LEU A 19 -14.58 -11.62 -26.46
CA LEU A 19 -13.59 -12.34 -25.64
C LEU A 19 -12.47 -11.43 -25.09
N ILE A 20 -12.35 -10.19 -25.54
CA ILE A 20 -11.28 -9.27 -25.12
C ILE A 20 -11.69 -8.43 -23.88
N LEU A 21 -12.96 -8.46 -23.47
CA LEU A 21 -13.46 -7.68 -22.33
C LEU A 21 -13.32 -8.36 -20.96
N LEU A 22 -12.80 -9.60 -20.89
CA LEU A 22 -12.61 -10.33 -19.61
C LEU A 22 -11.18 -10.29 -19.07
N SER A 23 -10.21 -9.70 -19.78
CA SER A 23 -8.78 -9.79 -19.41
C SER A 23 -8.23 -8.64 -18.58
N SER A 24 -9.06 -7.72 -18.09
CA SER A 24 -8.59 -6.58 -17.28
C SER A 24 -9.27 -6.49 -15.92
N CYS A 25 -9.54 -7.63 -15.27
CA CYS A 25 -9.35 -7.66 -13.83
C CYS A 25 -7.84 -7.79 -13.58
N ALA A 26 -7.11 -6.68 -13.74
CA ALA A 26 -5.85 -6.55 -13.04
C ALA A 26 -6.21 -6.55 -11.55
N SER A 27 -6.27 -7.75 -10.96
CA SER A 27 -6.18 -7.88 -9.52
C SER A 27 -4.87 -7.17 -9.18
N ASN A 28 -4.97 -5.97 -8.62
CA ASN A 28 -3.88 -5.35 -7.89
C ASN A 28 -3.61 -6.28 -6.72
N LYS A 29 -2.89 -7.36 -7.01
CA LYS A 29 -2.60 -8.42 -6.07
C LYS A 29 -1.57 -7.81 -5.15
N MET A 30 -2.06 -7.34 -4.01
CA MET A 30 -1.27 -6.78 -2.95
C MET A 30 -0.19 -7.81 -2.57
N ASP A 31 1.06 -7.57 -2.97
CA ASP A 31 2.16 -8.48 -2.62
C ASP A 31 2.62 -8.13 -1.21
N LEU A 32 2.33 -9.01 -0.27
CA LEU A 32 2.72 -8.82 1.12
C LEU A 32 4.24 -8.86 1.31
N ASN A 33 5.01 -9.33 0.33
CA ASN A 33 6.46 -9.17 0.31
C ASN A 33 6.88 -7.70 0.19
N ASP A 34 6.03 -6.84 -0.39
CA ASP A 34 6.32 -5.41 -0.53
C ASP A 34 6.22 -4.66 0.79
N LEU A 35 5.56 -5.24 1.81
CA LEU A 35 5.36 -4.65 3.14
C LEU A 35 6.69 -4.41 3.89
N GLU A 36 7.66 -5.31 3.69
CA GLU A 36 8.99 -5.14 4.27
C GLU A 36 9.68 -3.90 3.70
N GLY A 37 10.15 -3.03 4.59
CA GLY A 37 10.86 -1.83 4.18
C GLY A 37 10.90 -0.74 5.23
N THR A 38 11.51 0.37 4.83
CA THR A 38 11.47 1.63 5.57
C THR A 38 10.57 2.60 4.80
N TRP A 39 9.67 3.24 5.52
CA TRP A 39 8.57 4.01 4.97
C TRP A 39 8.52 5.37 5.65
N ILE A 40 8.32 6.45 4.90
CA ILE A 40 8.13 7.79 5.46
C ILE A 40 6.69 8.25 5.25
N LEU A 41 6.08 8.82 6.28
CA LEU A 41 4.74 9.38 6.20
C LEU A 41 4.77 10.62 5.30
N ILE A 42 4.01 10.60 4.20
CA ILE A 42 3.95 11.69 3.22
C ILE A 42 2.62 12.44 3.27
N GLU A 43 1.53 11.76 3.62
CA GLU A 43 0.22 12.39 3.78
C GLU A 43 -0.44 11.84 5.04
N ASN A 44 -1.00 12.78 5.79
CA ASN A 44 -1.72 12.53 7.02
C ASN A 44 -3.10 13.17 6.88
N TYR A 45 -4.08 12.40 6.41
CA TYR A 45 -5.45 12.88 6.35
C TYR A 45 -6.03 12.83 7.75
N SER A 46 -6.80 13.87 8.10
CA SER A 46 -7.41 14.10 9.42
C SER A 46 -8.21 12.90 9.93
N ASP A 47 -7.51 11.97 10.56
CA ASP A 47 -7.94 10.91 11.47
C ASP A 47 -8.28 9.54 10.87
N ASN A 48 -8.31 9.37 9.54
CA ASN A 48 -8.77 8.10 8.96
C ASN A 48 -7.76 7.35 8.08
N THR A 49 -6.75 8.03 7.54
CA THR A 49 -5.76 7.37 6.68
C THR A 49 -4.36 7.92 6.87
N LEU A 50 -3.37 7.02 6.78
CA LEU A 50 -1.95 7.33 6.78
C LEU A 50 -1.35 6.80 5.48
N LYS A 51 -0.65 7.65 4.74
CA LYS A 51 0.03 7.26 3.50
C LYS A 51 1.52 7.39 3.67
N TYR A 52 2.22 6.29 3.45
CA TYR A 52 3.65 6.25 3.50
C TYR A 52 4.26 5.92 2.14
N GLN A 53 5.44 6.48 1.89
CA GLN A 53 6.27 6.19 0.74
C GLN A 53 7.51 5.39 1.16
N LYS A 54 7.89 4.39 0.38
CA LYS A 54 9.08 3.59 0.64
C LYS A 54 10.33 4.43 0.42
N ILE A 55 11.27 4.35 1.36
CA ILE A 55 12.55 5.05 1.28
C ILE A 55 13.73 4.08 1.43
N PRO A 56 14.88 4.35 0.80
CA PRO A 56 16.12 3.62 1.06
C PRO A 56 16.56 3.80 2.52
N GLU A 57 16.96 2.71 3.17
CA GLU A 57 17.38 2.71 4.59
C GLU A 57 18.53 3.67 4.91
N LYS A 58 19.37 4.01 3.92
CA LYS A 58 20.52 4.89 4.09
C LYS A 58 20.18 6.38 4.18
N ASN A 59 18.95 6.77 3.80
CA ASN A 59 18.52 8.16 3.73
C ASN A 59 17.43 8.41 4.78
N LEU A 60 17.80 8.47 6.05
CA LEU A 60 16.88 8.87 7.10
C LEU A 60 16.57 10.36 6.93
N LEU A 61 15.34 10.65 6.50
CA LEU A 61 14.81 11.99 6.28
C LEU A 61 14.11 12.49 7.55
N GLU A 62 13.90 13.81 7.64
CA GLU A 62 13.04 14.36 8.68
C GLU A 62 11.59 13.92 8.47
N GLY A 63 10.91 13.46 9.53
CA GLY A 63 9.52 13.02 9.49
C GLY A 63 9.23 11.79 10.36
N SER A 64 7.99 11.29 10.23
CA SER A 64 7.56 9.99 10.80
C SER A 64 7.99 8.86 9.87
N ILE A 65 8.77 7.93 10.41
CA ILE A 65 9.37 6.81 9.71
C ILE A 65 8.87 5.51 10.34
N LEU A 66 8.31 4.64 9.52
CA LEU A 66 7.89 3.30 9.90
C LEU A 66 8.83 2.29 9.23
N LYS A 67 9.45 1.40 10.01
CA LYS A 67 10.23 0.27 9.48
C LYS A 67 9.56 -1.03 9.85
N ILE A 68 9.23 -1.85 8.85
CA ILE A 68 8.61 -3.16 8.99
C ILE A 68 9.59 -4.19 8.46
N ASN A 69 9.96 -5.17 9.29
CA ASN A 69 10.89 -6.23 8.93
C ASN A 69 10.17 -7.58 8.86
N ASN A 70 10.67 -8.49 8.03
CA ASN A 70 10.11 -9.85 7.90
C ASN A 70 10.27 -10.71 9.17
N ASP A 71 11.16 -10.34 10.09
CA ASP A 71 11.34 -11.02 11.39
C ASP A 71 10.26 -10.67 12.43
N SER A 72 9.15 -10.06 12.00
CA SER A 72 8.07 -9.54 12.84
C SER A 72 8.44 -8.34 13.70
N THR A 73 9.62 -7.73 13.51
CA THR A 73 9.99 -6.45 14.14
C THR A 73 9.35 -5.28 13.40
N ILE A 74 8.83 -4.31 14.17
CA ILE A 74 8.38 -3.02 13.67
C ILE A 74 9.01 -1.89 14.47
N ILE A 75 9.36 -0.79 13.82
CA ILE A 75 9.93 0.40 14.45
C ILE A 75 9.16 1.61 13.95
N ASP A 76 8.56 2.35 14.87
CA ASP A 76 8.05 3.70 14.62
C ASP A 76 9.10 4.70 15.12
N ALA A 77 9.47 5.64 14.28
CA ALA A 77 10.50 6.62 14.56
C ALA A 77 10.07 8.01 14.11
N TYR A 78 10.41 9.04 14.88
CA TYR A 78 10.24 10.42 14.45
C TYR A 78 11.58 11.13 14.49
N GLN A 79 12.01 11.66 13.35
CA GLN A 79 13.27 12.40 13.23
C GLN A 79 12.99 13.86 12.91
N TYR A 80 13.65 14.75 13.64
CA TYR A 80 13.59 16.18 13.36
C TYR A 80 14.95 16.82 13.55
N LYS A 81 15.21 17.86 12.75
CA LYS A 81 16.45 18.61 12.81
C LYS A 81 16.33 19.78 13.79
N CYS A 82 17.18 19.75 14.80
CA CYS A 82 17.42 20.84 15.73
C CYS A 82 18.57 21.73 15.24
N PRO A 83 18.65 22.98 15.72
CA PRO A 83 19.85 23.81 15.57
C PRO A 83 21.14 23.13 16.06
N GLN A 84 21.07 22.24 17.06
CA GLN A 84 22.22 21.51 17.60
C GLN A 84 22.48 20.12 16.99
N GLY A 85 21.68 19.66 16.03
CA GLY A 85 21.83 18.32 15.43
C GLY A 85 20.52 17.63 15.08
N VAL A 86 20.52 16.31 14.90
CA VAL A 86 19.30 15.52 14.69
C VAL A 86 18.85 14.95 16.03
N SER A 87 17.58 15.12 16.34
CA SER A 87 16.93 14.47 17.47
C SER A 87 15.93 13.46 16.93
N ALA A 88 15.87 12.30 17.59
CA ALA A 88 15.07 11.19 17.11
C ALA A 88 14.44 10.42 18.27
N PHE A 89 13.14 10.15 18.13
CA PHE A 89 12.40 9.25 19.00
C PHE A 89 12.23 7.91 18.28
N TYR A 90 12.39 6.79 19.01
CA TYR A 90 12.28 5.44 18.45
C TYR A 90 11.47 4.55 19.39
N SER A 91 10.43 3.91 18.84
CA SER A 91 9.65 2.86 19.51
C SER A 91 9.77 1.57 18.72
N LYS A 92 10.35 0.53 19.33
CA LYS A 92 10.50 -0.79 18.74
C LYS A 92 9.47 -1.75 19.32
N GLY A 93 8.82 -2.51 18.44
CA GLY A 93 7.81 -3.50 18.81
C GLY A 93 7.79 -4.69 17.87
N THR A 94 6.71 -5.46 17.98
CA THR A 94 6.40 -6.57 17.09
C THR A 94 5.14 -6.29 16.28
N TRP A 95 5.04 -6.84 15.07
CA TRP A 95 3.82 -6.76 14.26
C TRP A 95 3.27 -8.14 13.87
N SER A 96 2.00 -8.16 13.49
CA SER A 96 1.29 -9.31 12.94
C SER A 96 0.29 -8.86 11.88
N LEU A 97 -0.13 -9.77 10.99
CA LEU A 97 -1.05 -9.48 9.90
C LEU A 97 -2.17 -10.51 9.80
N ASP A 98 -3.42 -10.06 9.99
CA ASP A 98 -4.59 -10.82 9.58
C ASP A 98 -4.75 -10.68 8.06
N ARG A 99 -4.24 -11.68 7.31
CA ARG A 99 -4.29 -11.70 5.84
C ARG A 99 -5.69 -11.80 5.26
N LYS A 100 -6.71 -12.20 6.04
CA LYS A 100 -8.09 -12.25 5.54
C LYS A 100 -8.74 -10.89 5.62
N LYS A 101 -8.46 -10.14 6.67
CA LYS A 101 -9.00 -8.79 6.90
C LYS A 101 -8.09 -7.67 6.38
N MET A 102 -6.86 -8.02 6.00
CA MET A 102 -5.78 -7.09 5.67
C MET A 102 -5.51 -6.11 6.81
N ILE A 103 -5.52 -6.59 8.05
CA ILE A 103 -5.27 -5.77 9.24
C ILE A 103 -3.87 -6.05 9.76
N LEU A 104 -3.04 -5.02 9.80
CA LEU A 104 -1.73 -5.03 10.43
C LEU A 104 -1.90 -4.55 11.87
N SER A 105 -1.47 -5.36 12.83
CA SER A 105 -1.46 -5.03 14.26
C SER A 105 -0.02 -4.96 14.75
N SER A 106 0.26 -3.98 15.60
CA SER A 106 1.57 -3.69 16.17
C SER A 106 1.50 -3.59 17.69
N SER A 107 2.60 -3.87 18.38
CA SER A 107 2.74 -3.62 19.82
C SER A 107 3.14 -2.18 20.15
N VAL A 108 3.44 -1.36 19.14
CA VAL A 108 3.71 0.07 19.26
C VAL A 108 2.78 0.86 18.33
N PRO A 109 2.25 2.01 18.75
CA PRO A 109 1.40 2.83 17.89
C PRO A 109 2.22 3.48 16.77
N PHE A 110 1.59 3.71 15.61
CA PHE A 110 2.21 4.45 14.49
C PHE A 110 1.79 5.90 14.55
N ASP A 111 2.70 6.83 14.25
CA ASP A 111 2.41 8.28 14.28
C ASP A 111 1.72 8.74 15.59
N LEU A 112 1.99 8.03 16.71
CA LEU A 112 1.38 8.25 18.02
C LEU A 112 -0.16 8.09 18.08
N ARG A 113 -0.76 7.32 17.16
CA ARG A 113 -2.23 7.14 17.04
C ARG A 113 -2.70 5.77 17.47
N ASP A 114 -2.78 4.82 16.53
CA ASP A 114 -3.34 3.49 16.75
C ASP A 114 -2.26 2.43 16.62
N SER A 115 -2.56 1.26 17.18
CA SER A 115 -1.71 0.06 17.09
C SER A 115 -2.25 -0.95 16.08
N SER A 116 -3.31 -0.62 15.34
CA SER A 116 -3.90 -1.52 14.33
C SER A 116 -4.50 -0.73 13.18
N TYR A 117 -4.15 -1.15 11.96
CA TYR A 117 -4.59 -0.49 10.74
C TYR A 117 -4.99 -1.50 9.67
N LYS A 118 -6.01 -1.16 8.91
CA LYS A 118 -6.35 -1.85 7.67
C LYS A 118 -5.40 -1.37 6.57
N ILE A 119 -4.75 -2.29 5.86
CA ILE A 119 -4.02 -1.96 4.65
C ILE A 119 -5.03 -1.78 3.53
N ILE A 120 -5.17 -0.54 3.05
CA ILE A 120 -6.05 -0.16 1.94
C ILE A 120 -5.33 -0.40 0.61
N GLU A 121 -4.08 0.04 0.52
CA GLU A 121 -3.22 -0.08 -0.66
C GLU A 121 -1.81 -0.49 -0.24
N LEU A 122 -1.16 -1.35 -1.02
CA LEU A 122 0.26 -1.67 -0.87
C LEU A 122 0.82 -2.06 -2.24
N ASP A 123 1.94 -1.42 -2.58
CA ASP A 123 2.83 -1.79 -3.67
C ASP A 123 4.30 -1.58 -3.26
N SER A 124 5.23 -1.85 -4.18
CA SER A 124 6.68 -1.72 -3.95
C SER A 124 7.17 -0.31 -3.53
N SER A 125 6.34 0.72 -3.61
CA SER A 125 6.70 2.12 -3.38
C SER A 125 5.78 2.86 -2.39
N CYS A 126 4.56 2.37 -2.15
CA CYS A 126 3.56 3.05 -1.35
C CYS A 126 2.78 2.07 -0.46
N ILE A 127 2.44 2.52 0.75
CA ILE A 127 1.46 1.85 1.61
C ILE A 127 0.45 2.87 2.15
N VAL A 128 -0.83 2.53 2.05
CA VAL A 128 -1.94 3.32 2.59
C VAL A 128 -2.63 2.52 3.68
N PHE A 129 -2.60 3.05 4.89
CA PHE A 129 -3.32 2.53 6.03
C PHE A 129 -4.63 3.29 6.23
N GLY A 130 -5.67 2.57 6.64
CA GLY A 130 -6.92 3.11 7.18
C GLY A 130 -7.15 2.66 8.62
N THR A 131 -7.82 3.47 9.42
CA THR A 131 -8.20 3.09 10.79
C THR A 131 -9.16 1.90 10.79
N VAL A 132 -9.03 1.03 11.79
CA VAL A 132 -9.96 -0.09 12.05
C VAL A 132 -11.02 0.41 13.04
N ASN A 133 -11.88 1.34 12.61
CA ASN A 133 -13.05 1.73 13.40
C ASN A 133 -14.09 0.60 13.43
#